data_AF-A0A537KC73-F1
#
_entry.id   AF-A0A537KC73-F1
#
_cell.length_a   1.000
_cell.length_b   1.000
_cell.length_c   1.000
_cell.angle_alpha   90.00
_cell.angle_beta   90.00
_cell.angle_gamma   90.00
#
_symmetry.space_group_name_H-M   'P 1'
#
loop_
_entity.id
_entity.type
_entity.pdbx_description
1 polymer ?
#
loop_
_entity_poly.entity_id
_entity_poly.type
_entity_poly.pdbx_seq_one_letter_code
_entity_poly.pdbx_strand_id
1 'polypeptide(L)'
;MIRFILLLITGALLVSSCRSTRKIQTAISTKKDTVEVVKQTSDPHADSIRFIKDNYSRLLANRIEFETFSAKINTDYQGGDGKKYDVNVFIRMKKDSLIWISVNGALGIEGMRVLIDKDSVRILNKLDKEYQVRSLEYLTEVAALPLDLHTVQQLIIGNPVFLDSNIVSYSTEGNNISLLSEGQWFRHLISMNNNDHLVLHSKLDDVDILRNRTCFLTYSDYETDKGVKFSTNRTVSVTEKTKLDVKLNFKQYAFNETLSYPFSVPKNYKKK
;
A
#
# COMPACT_ATOMS: atom_id res chain seq x y z
N MET A 1 -52.05 -37.11 59.33
CA MET A 1 -53.51 -37.10 59.16
C MET A 1 -54.11 -36.03 60.04
N ILE A 2 -54.90 -35.12 59.45
CA ILE A 2 -56.10 -34.51 60.04
C ILE A 2 -55.82 -33.44 61.12
N ARG A 3 -56.40 -32.24 61.17
CA ARG A 3 -57.26 -31.36 60.33
C ARG A 3 -57.33 -30.07 61.19
N PHE A 4 -56.97 -28.90 60.66
CA PHE A 4 -57.88 -27.86 60.11
C PHE A 4 -58.51 -26.89 61.15
N ILE A 5 -58.46 -25.61 60.80
CA ILE A 5 -59.47 -24.53 61.00
C ILE A 5 -59.13 -23.36 61.95
N LEU A 6 -59.00 -22.19 61.27
CA LEU A 6 -59.38 -20.80 61.55
C LEU A 6 -59.29 -20.24 62.97
N LEU A 7 -58.60 -19.10 63.07
CA LEU A 7 -58.95 -18.03 64.01
C LEU A 7 -58.76 -16.65 63.36
N LEU A 8 -59.83 -15.87 63.42
CA LEU A 8 -60.01 -14.51 62.91
C LEU A 8 -59.93 -13.52 64.08
N ILE A 9 -59.35 -12.35 63.81
CA ILE A 9 -59.57 -11.04 64.45
C ILE A 9 -59.04 -10.87 65.88
N THR A 10 -58.13 -9.89 66.07
CA THR A 10 -58.35 -8.72 66.94
C THR A 10 -57.16 -7.77 66.88
N GLY A 11 -57.46 -6.47 66.85
CA GLY A 11 -56.48 -5.40 66.81
C GLY A 11 -56.19 -4.76 68.16
N ALA A 12 -55.10 -3.99 68.13
CA ALA A 12 -54.77 -2.78 68.90
C ALA A 12 -54.21 -2.88 70.34
N LEU A 13 -53.12 -2.11 70.50
CA LEU A 13 -52.62 -1.36 71.68
C LEU A 13 -51.51 -1.98 72.56
N LEU A 14 -50.27 -1.59 72.19
CA LEU A 14 -49.21 -0.92 72.99
C LEU A 14 -49.09 -1.22 74.50
N VAL A 15 -47.94 -1.76 74.92
CA VAL A 15 -47.16 -1.23 76.08
C VAL A 15 -45.66 -1.47 75.89
N SER A 16 -44.89 -0.44 76.24
CA SER A 16 -43.43 -0.25 76.20
C SER A 16 -42.57 -1.26 76.95
N SER A 17 -41.36 -1.49 76.43
CA SER A 17 -40.19 -1.86 77.25
C SER A 17 -38.90 -1.42 76.55
N CYS A 18 -38.33 -0.30 77.00
CA CYS A 18 -36.97 0.12 76.67
C CYS A 18 -35.96 -0.78 77.39
N ARG A 19 -35.02 -1.37 76.64
CA ARG A 19 -33.74 -1.83 77.20
C ARG A 19 -32.60 -1.18 76.42
N SER A 20 -31.82 -0.37 77.13
CA SER A 20 -30.58 0.27 76.66
C SER A 20 -29.47 -0.77 76.52
N THR A 21 -28.96 -0.97 75.31
CA THR A 21 -27.74 -1.72 75.03
C THR A 21 -26.58 -0.76 74.69
N ARG A 22 -25.49 -0.88 75.46
CA ARG A 22 -24.24 -0.13 75.31
C ARG A 22 -23.63 -0.32 73.91
N LYS A 23 -23.22 0.78 73.27
CA LYS A 23 -22.36 0.76 72.08
C LYS A 23 -20.90 0.51 72.49
N ILE A 24 -20.30 -0.56 71.98
CA ILE A 24 -18.85 -0.76 71.97
C ILE A 24 -18.33 -0.12 70.67
N GLN A 25 -17.52 0.93 70.78
CA GLN A 25 -16.79 1.51 69.66
C GLN A 25 -15.52 0.68 69.42
N THR A 26 -15.57 -0.22 68.45
CA THR A 26 -14.35 -0.81 67.89
C THR A 26 -13.86 0.13 66.78
N ALA A 27 -12.74 0.81 67.02
CA ALA A 27 -12.09 1.63 66.01
C ALA A 27 -11.60 0.72 64.87
N ILE A 28 -12.31 0.73 63.74
CA ILE A 28 -11.80 0.16 62.49
C ILE A 28 -10.81 1.18 61.93
N SER A 29 -9.51 0.89 62.09
CA SER A 29 -8.45 1.59 61.39
C SER A 29 -8.53 1.26 59.90
N THR A 30 -9.27 2.05 59.13
CA THR A 30 -9.19 2.05 57.67
C THR A 30 -7.84 2.58 57.25
N LYS A 31 -6.86 1.69 57.06
CA LYS A 31 -5.76 1.97 56.13
C LYS A 31 -6.40 2.17 54.78
N LYS A 32 -6.53 3.43 54.38
CA LYS A 32 -6.95 3.83 53.04
C LYS A 32 -5.76 3.56 52.13
N ASP A 33 -5.67 2.34 51.61
CA ASP A 33 -4.83 2.04 50.44
C ASP A 33 -5.34 2.92 49.30
N THR A 34 -4.70 4.07 49.17
CA THR A 34 -4.92 4.96 48.03
C THR A 34 -4.08 4.38 46.92
N VAL A 35 -4.59 3.33 46.27
CA VAL A 35 -4.17 3.03 44.91
C VAL A 35 -4.61 4.25 44.11
N GLU A 36 -3.67 5.09 43.72
CA GLU A 36 -3.92 6.11 42.72
C GLU A 36 -4.43 5.37 41.48
N VAL A 37 -5.74 5.40 41.27
CA VAL A 37 -6.32 5.05 39.99
C VAL A 37 -5.81 6.12 39.04
N VAL A 38 -4.69 5.83 38.38
CA VAL A 38 -4.22 6.58 37.22
C VAL A 38 -5.35 6.46 36.20
N LYS A 39 -6.25 7.45 36.18
CA LYS A 39 -7.16 7.66 35.07
C LYS A 39 -6.27 7.93 33.88
N GLN A 40 -5.98 6.90 33.09
CA GLN A 40 -5.50 7.08 31.73
C GLN A 40 -6.64 7.78 30.99
N THR A 41 -6.64 9.10 31.00
CA THR A 41 -7.37 9.90 30.03
C THR A 41 -6.63 9.71 28.71
N SER A 42 -6.96 8.63 28.00
CA SER A 42 -6.54 8.44 26.62
C SER A 42 -7.12 9.61 25.81
N ASP A 43 -6.27 10.46 25.26
CA ASP A 43 -6.68 11.50 24.32
C ASP A 43 -6.91 10.82 22.95
N PRO A 44 -8.16 10.68 22.48
CA PRO A 44 -8.45 9.97 21.24
C PRO A 44 -7.72 10.55 20.03
N HIS A 45 -7.48 11.87 20.02
CA HIS A 45 -6.75 12.53 18.94
C HIS A 45 -5.27 12.18 18.96
N ALA A 46 -4.64 12.17 20.15
CA ALA A 46 -3.26 11.74 20.31
C ALA A 46 -3.07 10.25 19.93
N ASP A 47 -4.05 9.41 20.26
CA ASP A 47 -4.05 7.98 19.90
C ASP A 47 -4.16 7.78 18.37
N SER A 48 -5.03 8.53 17.69
CA SER A 48 -5.13 8.51 16.23
C SER A 48 -3.84 8.96 15.54
N ILE A 49 -3.20 10.03 16.01
CA ILE A 49 -1.90 10.49 15.46
C ILE A 49 -0.83 9.41 15.66
N ARG A 50 -0.78 8.80 16.84
CA ARG A 50 0.18 7.73 17.14
C ARG A 50 -0.05 6.52 16.23
N PHE A 51 -1.31 6.13 16.02
CA PHE A 51 -1.68 5.03 15.14
C PHE A 51 -1.23 5.29 13.69
N ILE A 52 -1.53 6.48 13.16
CA ILE A 52 -1.08 6.90 11.82
C ILE A 52 0.44 6.80 11.72
N LYS A 53 1.17 7.39 12.68
CA LYS A 53 2.63 7.46 12.65
C LYS A 53 3.27 6.07 12.71
N ASP A 54 2.78 5.19 13.58
CA ASP A 54 3.30 3.81 13.72
C ASP A 54 3.10 3.02 12.41
N ASN A 55 1.88 3.04 11.87
CA ASN A 55 1.56 2.29 10.66
C ASN A 55 2.25 2.85 9.41
N TYR A 56 2.36 4.17 9.29
CA TYR A 56 3.13 4.81 8.23
C TYR A 56 4.61 4.42 8.30
N SER A 57 5.20 4.41 9.51
CA SER A 57 6.60 4.02 9.69
C SER A 57 6.85 2.55 9.34
N ARG A 58 5.94 1.65 9.72
CA ARG A 58 6.02 0.22 9.40
C ARG A 58 5.83 -0.06 7.91
N LEU A 59 4.93 0.67 7.26
CA LEU A 59 4.77 0.65 5.81
C LEU A 59 6.08 1.03 5.11
N LEU A 60 6.70 2.14 5.52
CA LEU A 60 7.97 2.58 4.95
C LEU A 60 9.13 1.60 5.24
N ALA A 61 9.10 0.90 6.38
CA ALA A 61 10.10 -0.10 6.71
C ALA A 61 10.08 -1.34 5.78
N ASN A 62 8.98 -1.57 5.05
CA ASN A 62 8.90 -2.63 4.04
C ASN A 62 9.41 -2.19 2.65
N ARG A 63 9.89 -0.94 2.48
CA ARG A 63 10.46 -0.51 1.21
C ARG A 63 11.67 -1.36 0.86
N ILE A 64 11.72 -1.77 -0.40
CA ILE A 64 12.78 -2.57 -0.96
C ILE A 64 13.89 -1.63 -1.42
N GLU A 65 15.08 -1.80 -0.83
CA GLU A 65 16.31 -1.17 -1.29
C GLU A 65 17.05 -2.09 -2.26
N PHE A 66 17.61 -1.51 -3.33
CA PHE A 66 18.32 -2.24 -4.36
C PHE A 66 19.36 -1.33 -5.03
N GLU A 67 20.44 -1.92 -5.53
CA GLU A 67 21.42 -1.26 -6.41
C GLU A 67 21.18 -1.67 -7.86
N THR A 68 20.90 -2.96 -8.07
CA THR A 68 20.52 -3.51 -9.36
C THR A 68 19.32 -4.44 -9.22
N PHE A 69 18.54 -4.57 -10.28
CA PHE A 69 17.40 -5.47 -10.34
C PHE A 69 17.30 -6.08 -11.72
N SER A 70 17.02 -7.37 -11.81
CA SER A 70 16.65 -8.03 -13.06
C SER A 70 15.37 -8.83 -12.89
N ALA A 71 14.58 -8.93 -13.95
CA ALA A 71 13.39 -9.76 -13.95
C ALA A 71 12.99 -10.26 -15.33
N LYS A 72 12.34 -11.42 -15.34
CA LYS A 72 11.51 -11.91 -16.45
C LYS A 72 10.04 -11.82 -16.03
N ILE A 73 9.23 -11.14 -16.83
CA ILE A 73 7.86 -10.78 -16.50
C ILE A 73 6.96 -11.18 -17.67
N ASN A 74 5.87 -11.89 -17.39
CA ASN A 74 4.77 -12.01 -18.33
C ASN A 74 3.85 -10.80 -18.14
N THR A 75 3.62 -10.05 -19.21
CA THR A 75 2.91 -8.76 -19.14
C THR A 75 1.69 -8.75 -20.03
N ASP A 76 0.52 -8.50 -19.44
CA ASP A 76 -0.69 -8.16 -20.17
C ASP A 76 -0.78 -6.62 -20.22
N TYR A 77 -0.72 -6.05 -21.42
CA TYR A 77 -0.81 -4.60 -21.63
C TYR A 77 -2.03 -4.28 -22.48
N GLN A 78 -2.81 -3.29 -22.05
CA GLN A 78 -3.86 -2.67 -22.85
C GLN A 78 -3.72 -1.15 -22.79
N GLY A 79 -3.41 -0.53 -23.93
CA GLY A 79 -3.25 0.91 -24.04
C GLY A 79 -4.55 1.65 -24.35
N GLY A 80 -4.45 2.97 -24.51
CA GLY A 80 -5.60 3.83 -24.81
C GLY A 80 -6.27 3.57 -26.17
N ASP A 81 -5.59 2.88 -27.10
CA ASP A 81 -6.17 2.42 -28.37
C ASP A 81 -7.03 1.15 -28.22
N GLY A 82 -7.13 0.60 -27.02
CA GLY A 82 -7.91 -0.59 -26.68
C GLY A 82 -7.25 -1.91 -27.07
N LYS A 83 -6.09 -1.90 -27.75
CA LYS A 83 -5.41 -3.13 -28.16
C LYS A 83 -4.74 -3.82 -26.98
N LYS A 84 -4.85 -5.14 -26.98
CA LYS A 84 -4.27 -6.00 -25.94
C LYS A 84 -3.03 -6.69 -26.47
N TYR A 85 -2.00 -6.73 -25.65
CA TYR A 85 -0.72 -7.36 -25.93
C TYR A 85 -0.34 -8.25 -24.75
N ASP A 86 -0.08 -9.52 -25.03
CA ASP A 86 0.58 -10.44 -24.11
C ASP A 86 2.02 -10.61 -24.57
N VAL A 87 2.96 -10.17 -23.74
CA VAL A 87 4.39 -10.12 -24.06
C VAL A 87 5.25 -10.59 -22.90
N ASN A 88 6.40 -11.17 -23.23
CA ASN A 88 7.44 -11.45 -22.26
C ASN A 88 8.37 -10.24 -22.18
N VAL A 89 8.50 -9.65 -20.99
CA VAL A 89 9.35 -8.49 -20.74
C VAL A 89 10.53 -8.91 -19.88
N PHE A 90 11.74 -8.59 -20.33
CA PHE A 90 12.95 -8.71 -19.53
C PHE A 90 13.40 -7.32 -19.11
N ILE A 91 13.48 -7.09 -17.80
CA ILE A 91 13.91 -5.81 -17.23
C ILE A 91 15.28 -5.99 -16.58
N ARG A 92 16.13 -4.98 -16.73
CA ARG A 92 17.36 -4.79 -15.95
C ARG A 92 17.41 -3.33 -15.50
N MET A 93 17.66 -3.09 -14.23
CA MET A 93 17.71 -1.74 -13.66
C MET A 93 19.00 -1.54 -12.88
N LYS A 94 19.50 -0.31 -12.94
CA LYS A 94 20.48 0.22 -11.99
C LYS A 94 19.84 1.41 -11.29
N LYS A 95 19.77 1.38 -9.96
CA LYS A 95 19.10 2.42 -9.14
C LYS A 95 19.59 3.81 -9.55
N ASP A 96 18.63 4.71 -9.72
CA ASP A 96 18.81 6.12 -10.07
C ASP A 96 19.71 6.34 -11.30
N SER A 97 19.81 5.37 -12.21
CA SER A 97 20.69 5.44 -13.38
C SER A 97 19.96 5.07 -14.66
N LEU A 98 19.39 3.87 -14.73
CA LEU A 98 18.71 3.41 -15.94
C LEU A 98 17.73 2.26 -15.71
N ILE A 99 16.84 2.10 -16.68
CA ILE A 99 15.98 0.94 -16.88
C ILE A 99 16.20 0.46 -18.32
N TRP A 100 16.66 -0.78 -18.45
CA TRP A 100 16.80 -1.46 -19.73
C TRP A 100 15.70 -2.52 -19.85
N ILE A 101 15.01 -2.52 -20.97
CA ILE A 101 13.82 -3.35 -21.21
C ILE A 101 13.95 -4.03 -22.57
N SER A 102 13.74 -5.35 -22.61
CA SER A 102 13.56 -6.12 -23.84
C SER A 102 12.15 -6.70 -23.85
N VAL A 103 11.37 -6.36 -24.87
CA VAL A 103 10.01 -6.84 -25.05
C VAL A 103 10.01 -7.88 -26.16
N ASN A 104 9.64 -9.10 -25.79
CA ASN A 104 9.60 -10.24 -26.67
C ASN A 104 8.14 -10.64 -26.91
N GLY A 105 7.78 -10.82 -28.18
CA GLY A 105 6.45 -11.29 -28.57
C GLY A 105 6.29 -12.80 -28.37
N ALA A 106 5.17 -13.33 -28.88
CA ALA A 106 4.98 -14.78 -29.03
C ALA A 106 6.18 -15.38 -29.80
N LEU A 107 6.62 -16.58 -29.40
CA LEU A 107 7.83 -17.27 -29.91
C LEU A 107 9.18 -16.73 -29.39
N GLY A 108 9.19 -15.76 -28.48
CA GLY A 108 10.42 -15.33 -27.79
C GLY A 108 11.32 -14.38 -28.60
N ILE A 109 10.87 -13.93 -29.78
CA ILE A 109 11.58 -12.97 -30.62
C ILE A 109 11.45 -11.56 -30.01
N GLU A 110 12.57 -10.87 -29.86
CA GLU A 110 12.62 -9.49 -29.37
C GLU A 110 12.11 -8.52 -30.45
N GLY A 111 10.95 -7.92 -30.19
CA GLY A 111 10.34 -6.93 -31.08
C GLY A 111 10.72 -5.50 -30.75
N MET A 112 10.99 -5.20 -29.47
CA MET A 112 11.30 -3.85 -29.02
C MET A 112 12.33 -3.87 -27.89
N ARG A 113 13.27 -2.92 -27.93
CA ARG A 113 14.20 -2.63 -26.83
C ARG A 113 14.02 -1.20 -26.38
N VAL A 114 13.91 -0.98 -25.07
CA VAL A 114 13.82 0.36 -24.49
C VAL A 114 14.96 0.54 -23.50
N LEU A 115 15.56 1.73 -23.51
CA LEU A 115 16.51 2.18 -22.51
C LEU A 115 16.07 3.54 -22.01
N ILE A 116 15.71 3.60 -20.73
CA ILE A 116 15.33 4.82 -20.02
C ILE A 116 16.53 5.17 -19.14
N ASP A 117 17.05 6.37 -19.26
CA ASP A 117 18.07 6.93 -18.36
C ASP A 117 17.57 8.26 -17.77
N LYS A 118 18.47 9.05 -17.16
CA LYS A 118 18.09 10.31 -16.51
C LYS A 118 17.59 11.37 -17.49
N ASP A 119 17.93 11.25 -18.76
CA ASP A 119 17.76 12.32 -19.74
C ASP A 119 16.79 11.91 -20.86
N SER A 120 16.64 10.61 -21.11
CA SER A 120 15.97 10.14 -22.31
C SER A 120 15.30 8.77 -22.19
N VAL A 121 14.32 8.57 -23.06
CA VAL A 121 13.74 7.28 -23.43
C VAL A 121 14.18 6.94 -24.85
N ARG A 122 15.01 5.90 -24.98
CA ARG A 122 15.52 5.40 -26.26
C ARG A 122 14.80 4.12 -26.63
N ILE A 123 14.09 4.13 -27.75
CA ILE A 123 13.24 3.03 -28.20
C ILE A 123 13.79 2.50 -29.52
N LEU A 124 14.10 1.21 -29.56
CA LEU A 124 14.51 0.48 -30.74
C LEU A 124 13.38 -0.50 -31.11
N ASN A 125 12.58 -0.15 -32.10
CA ASN A 125 11.58 -1.05 -32.67
C ASN A 125 12.27 -1.93 -33.73
N LYS A 126 12.49 -3.20 -33.38
CA LYS A 126 13.19 -4.17 -34.23
C LYS A 126 12.33 -4.75 -35.34
N LEU A 127 11.00 -4.70 -35.18
CA LEU A 127 10.05 -5.16 -36.19
C LEU A 127 10.05 -4.20 -37.38
N ASP A 128 9.95 -2.90 -37.11
CA ASP A 128 9.90 -1.85 -38.14
C ASP A 128 11.27 -1.26 -38.49
N LYS A 129 12.34 -1.71 -37.82
CA LYS A 129 13.71 -1.19 -37.93
C LYS A 129 13.76 0.33 -37.68
N GLU A 130 13.10 0.77 -36.62
CA GLU A 130 13.03 2.19 -36.24
C GLU A 130 13.76 2.43 -34.92
N TYR A 131 14.40 3.60 -34.84
CA TYR A 131 15.03 4.08 -33.62
C TYR A 131 14.49 5.47 -33.27
N GLN A 132 14.06 5.63 -32.03
CA GLN A 132 13.47 6.86 -31.53
C GLN A 132 14.15 7.28 -30.23
N VAL A 133 14.33 8.58 -30.06
CA VAL A 133 14.76 9.20 -28.80
C VAL A 133 13.64 10.15 -28.38
N ARG A 134 13.21 10.06 -27.14
CA ARG A 134 12.24 10.95 -26.50
C ARG A 134 12.81 11.44 -25.18
N SER A 135 12.28 12.56 -24.68
CA SER A 135 12.56 13.00 -23.32
C SER A 135 11.75 12.19 -22.30
N LEU A 136 11.98 12.41 -21.00
CA LEU A 136 11.25 11.70 -19.94
C LEU A 136 9.75 12.06 -19.88
N GLU A 137 9.36 13.24 -20.37
CA GLU A 137 7.95 13.67 -20.46
C GLU A 137 7.10 12.67 -21.24
N TYR A 138 7.69 11.95 -22.21
CA TYR A 138 7.01 10.89 -22.95
C TYR A 138 6.41 9.80 -22.03
N LEU A 139 7.06 9.47 -20.91
CA LEU A 139 6.51 8.53 -19.94
C LEU A 139 5.22 9.05 -19.31
N THR A 140 5.19 10.36 -19.04
CA THR A 140 4.01 11.03 -18.50
C THR A 140 2.87 11.10 -19.51
N GLU A 141 3.18 11.37 -20.78
CA GLU A 141 2.19 11.38 -21.87
C GLU A 141 1.54 10.01 -22.07
N VAL A 142 2.34 8.94 -22.06
CA VAL A 142 1.85 7.57 -22.29
C VAL A 142 1.07 7.04 -21.10
N ALA A 143 1.56 7.25 -19.88
CA ALA A 143 0.95 6.70 -18.67
C ALA A 143 -0.12 7.61 -18.08
N ALA A 144 -0.23 8.85 -18.55
CA ALA A 144 -0.98 9.93 -17.92
C ALA A 144 -0.60 10.18 -16.44
N LEU A 145 0.55 9.69 -15.95
CA LEU A 145 1.04 9.88 -14.57
C LEU A 145 2.30 10.76 -14.56
N PRO A 146 2.57 11.57 -13.53
CA PRO A 146 3.80 12.39 -13.47
C PRO A 146 5.01 11.49 -13.18
N LEU A 147 5.49 10.79 -14.20
CA LEU A 147 6.53 9.76 -14.10
C LEU A 147 7.89 10.34 -14.45
N ASP A 148 8.83 10.16 -13.54
CA ASP A 148 10.27 10.26 -13.77
C ASP A 148 10.94 8.87 -13.68
N LEU A 149 12.24 8.81 -13.95
CA LEU A 149 13.02 7.57 -13.87
C LEU A 149 12.84 6.87 -12.50
N HIS A 150 12.93 7.64 -11.41
CA HIS A 150 12.85 7.11 -10.06
C HIS A 150 11.48 6.46 -9.79
N THR A 151 10.41 7.17 -10.12
CA THR A 151 9.03 6.70 -9.93
C THR A 151 8.76 5.42 -10.70
N VAL A 152 9.24 5.32 -11.95
CA VAL A 152 9.12 4.08 -12.73
C VAL A 152 9.90 2.94 -12.08
N GLN A 153 11.11 3.18 -11.58
CA GLN A 153 11.87 2.17 -10.83
C GLN A 153 11.11 1.70 -9.59
N GLN A 154 10.57 2.63 -8.79
CA GLN A 154 9.80 2.30 -7.58
C GLN A 154 8.52 1.50 -7.91
N LEU A 155 7.81 1.87 -8.99
CA LEU A 155 6.64 1.11 -9.48
C LEU A 155 7.00 -0.33 -9.85
N ILE A 156 8.11 -0.54 -10.58
CA ILE A 156 8.56 -1.88 -10.99
C ILE A 156 8.97 -2.72 -9.77
N ILE A 157 9.70 -2.11 -8.81
CA ILE A 157 10.11 -2.78 -7.57
C ILE A 157 8.91 -3.06 -6.65
N GLY A 158 7.86 -2.27 -6.77
CA GLY A 158 6.65 -2.37 -5.97
C GLY A 158 6.71 -1.62 -4.64
N ASN A 159 7.53 -0.57 -4.56
CA ASN A 159 7.49 0.37 -3.45
C ASN A 159 6.33 1.37 -3.65
N PRO A 160 5.77 1.93 -2.56
CA PRO A 160 4.79 3.01 -2.67
C PRO A 160 5.35 4.20 -3.46
N VAL A 161 4.57 4.67 -4.43
CA VAL A 161 4.81 5.90 -5.19
C VAL A 161 3.72 6.92 -4.91
N PHE A 162 4.07 8.20 -4.99
CA PHE A 162 3.18 9.34 -4.69
C PHE A 162 2.60 9.40 -3.27
N LEU A 163 3.08 8.54 -2.37
CA LEU A 163 2.69 8.54 -0.96
C LEU A 163 3.34 9.73 -0.26
N ASP A 164 2.51 10.66 0.21
CA ASP A 164 2.96 11.79 1.03
C ASP A 164 3.01 11.41 2.52
N SER A 165 3.80 12.15 3.29
CA SER A 165 3.84 12.05 4.76
C SER A 165 2.64 12.73 5.44
N ASN A 166 1.93 13.61 4.73
CA ASN A 166 0.70 14.26 5.17
C ASN A 166 -0.49 13.28 5.15
N ILE A 167 -0.52 12.38 6.15
CA ILE A 167 -1.64 11.45 6.36
C ILE A 167 -2.76 12.17 7.12
N VAL A 168 -3.91 12.33 6.48
CA VAL A 168 -5.05 13.08 7.02
C VAL A 168 -6.09 12.20 7.70
N SER A 169 -6.12 10.91 7.37
CA SER A 169 -7.01 9.94 8.02
C SER A 169 -6.53 8.50 7.84
N TYR A 170 -7.12 7.60 8.63
CA TYR A 170 -6.95 6.17 8.49
C TYR A 170 -8.28 5.44 8.61
N SER A 171 -8.34 4.21 8.13
CA SER A 171 -9.41 3.27 8.40
C SER A 171 -8.85 1.87 8.64
N THR A 172 -9.59 1.07 9.38
CA THR A 172 -9.30 -0.35 9.61
C THR A 172 -10.50 -1.17 9.19
N GLU A 173 -10.32 -2.13 8.30
CA GLU A 173 -11.39 -3.01 7.83
C GLU A 173 -10.87 -4.44 7.76
N GLY A 174 -11.47 -5.35 8.52
CA GLY A 174 -10.98 -6.72 8.65
C GLY A 174 -9.53 -6.74 9.13
N ASN A 175 -8.65 -7.31 8.30
CA ASN A 175 -7.20 -7.37 8.57
C ASN A 175 -6.39 -6.33 7.79
N ASN A 176 -7.03 -5.26 7.31
CA ASN A 176 -6.39 -4.24 6.50
C ASN A 176 -6.39 -2.89 7.24
N ILE A 177 -5.30 -2.15 7.07
CA ILE A 177 -5.18 -0.75 7.45
C ILE A 177 -5.09 0.07 6.17
N SER A 178 -5.88 1.14 6.07
CA SER A 178 -5.74 2.12 5.01
C SER A 178 -5.33 3.47 5.56
N LEU A 179 -4.40 4.14 4.90
CA LEU A 179 -3.99 5.51 5.18
C LEU A 179 -4.36 6.39 3.99
N LEU A 180 -5.00 7.53 4.25
CA LEU A 180 -5.26 8.55 3.25
C LEU A 180 -4.23 9.67 3.39
N SER A 181 -3.43 9.87 2.35
CA SER A 181 -2.49 10.98 2.26
C SER A 181 -2.94 12.01 1.24
N GLU A 182 -2.61 13.27 1.51
CA GLU A 182 -2.78 14.37 0.56
C GLU A 182 -1.40 14.86 0.10
N GLY A 183 -1.03 14.46 -1.13
CA GLY A 183 0.23 14.85 -1.75
C GLY A 183 0.06 15.92 -2.82
N GLN A 184 1.18 16.31 -3.44
CA GLN A 184 1.21 17.34 -4.47
C GLN A 184 0.33 17.02 -5.69
N TRP A 185 0.26 15.76 -6.10
CA TRP A 185 -0.42 15.33 -7.34
C TRP A 185 -1.69 14.53 -7.09
N PHE A 186 -1.74 13.80 -5.98
CA PHE A 186 -2.80 12.83 -5.73
C PHE A 186 -3.24 12.86 -4.27
N ARG A 187 -4.55 12.63 -4.09
CA ARG A 187 -5.07 12.02 -2.87
C ARG A 187 -4.81 10.53 -2.98
N HIS A 188 -4.01 9.99 -2.07
CA HIS A 188 -3.55 8.60 -2.14
C HIS A 188 -4.10 7.82 -0.96
N LEU A 189 -5.02 6.90 -1.25
CA LEU A 189 -5.47 5.87 -0.31
C LEU A 189 -4.59 4.63 -0.51
N ILE A 190 -3.69 4.38 0.44
CA ILE A 190 -2.86 3.18 0.46
C ILE A 190 -3.41 2.19 1.47
N SER A 191 -3.62 0.95 1.06
CA SER A 191 -4.10 -0.13 1.92
C SER A 191 -3.01 -1.19 2.08
N MET A 192 -2.81 -1.66 3.30
CA MET A 192 -1.81 -2.66 3.67
C MET A 192 -2.39 -3.70 4.61
N ASN A 193 -1.77 -4.87 4.64
CA ASN A 193 -2.09 -5.92 5.60
C ASN A 193 -1.64 -5.51 7.01
N ASN A 194 -2.50 -5.69 8.01
CA ASN A 194 -2.22 -5.30 9.39
C ASN A 194 -1.11 -6.11 10.07
N ASN A 195 -0.85 -7.34 9.61
CA ASN A 195 0.11 -8.24 10.25
C ASN A 195 1.57 -7.92 9.87
N ASP A 196 1.80 -7.61 8.59
CA ASP A 196 3.15 -7.46 8.04
C ASP A 196 3.40 -6.13 7.32
N HIS A 197 2.38 -5.26 7.26
CA HIS A 197 2.38 -3.94 6.63
C HIS A 197 2.74 -3.95 5.14
N LEU A 198 2.55 -5.10 4.47
CA LEU A 198 2.71 -5.20 3.03
C LEU A 198 1.55 -4.50 2.31
N VAL A 199 1.90 -3.73 1.28
CA VAL A 199 0.93 -3.02 0.45
C VAL A 199 0.04 -4.05 -0.26
N LEU A 200 -1.26 -3.80 -0.27
CA LEU A 200 -2.23 -4.59 -1.01
C LEU A 200 -2.73 -3.81 -2.22
N HIS A 201 -3.12 -2.55 -1.97
CA HIS A 201 -3.68 -1.67 -2.98
C HIS A 201 -3.20 -0.22 -2.77
N SER A 202 -3.13 0.53 -3.86
CA SER A 202 -3.00 1.98 -3.83
C SER A 202 -3.97 2.59 -4.82
N LYS A 203 -4.81 3.50 -4.33
CA LYS A 203 -5.70 4.29 -5.16
C LYS A 203 -5.23 5.75 -5.13
N LEU A 204 -4.97 6.29 -6.31
CA LEU A 204 -4.56 7.67 -6.55
C LEU A 204 -5.70 8.37 -7.26
N ASP A 205 -6.26 9.39 -6.63
CA ASP A 205 -7.24 10.30 -7.23
C ASP A 205 -6.55 11.67 -7.43
N ASP A 206 -6.73 12.29 -8.60
CA ASP A 206 -6.11 13.60 -8.88
C ASP A 206 -6.55 14.67 -7.87
N VAL A 207 -5.63 15.55 -7.48
CA VAL A 207 -5.96 16.72 -6.64
C VAL A 207 -6.62 17.82 -7.45
N ASP A 208 -6.35 17.90 -8.75
CA ASP A 208 -7.03 18.81 -9.65
C ASP A 208 -8.44 18.28 -9.95
N ILE A 209 -9.45 18.92 -9.36
CA ILE A 209 -10.86 18.57 -9.51
C ILE A 209 -11.37 18.67 -10.95
N LEU A 210 -10.64 19.37 -11.84
CA LEU A 210 -10.98 19.47 -13.26
C LEU A 210 -10.40 18.31 -14.07
N ARG A 211 -9.48 17.53 -13.49
CA ARG A 211 -8.82 16.39 -14.12
C ARG A 211 -9.32 15.08 -13.52
N ASN A 212 -10.16 14.37 -14.27
CA ASN A 212 -10.66 13.05 -13.89
C ASN A 212 -9.60 11.95 -14.12
N ARG A 213 -8.45 12.05 -13.46
CA ARG A 213 -7.39 11.05 -13.50
C ARG A 213 -7.42 10.20 -12.23
N THR A 214 -7.43 8.89 -12.42
CA THR A 214 -7.32 7.91 -11.33
C THR A 214 -6.30 6.85 -11.67
N CYS A 215 -5.57 6.36 -10.68
CA CYS A 215 -4.72 5.19 -10.83
C CYS A 215 -4.98 4.21 -9.70
N PHE A 216 -5.13 2.94 -10.06
CA PHE A 216 -5.29 1.83 -9.14
C PHE A 216 -4.13 0.86 -9.32
N LEU A 217 -3.40 0.61 -8.24
CA LEU A 217 -2.29 -0.31 -8.16
C LEU A 217 -2.68 -1.46 -7.25
N THR A 218 -2.40 -2.69 -7.65
CA THR A 218 -2.54 -3.87 -6.77
C THR A 218 -1.24 -4.61 -6.65
N TYR A 219 -1.06 -5.23 -5.49
CA TYR A 219 0.12 -6.03 -5.14
C TYR A 219 -0.36 -7.31 -4.49
N SER A 220 0.01 -8.44 -5.07
CA SER A 220 -0.31 -9.77 -4.54
C SER A 220 0.86 -10.73 -4.74
N ASP A 221 0.67 -11.97 -4.27
CA ASP A 221 1.62 -13.07 -4.43
C ASP A 221 3.02 -12.70 -3.94
N TYR A 222 3.07 -12.17 -2.71
CA TYR A 222 4.32 -11.80 -2.06
C TYR A 222 5.17 -13.04 -1.78
N GLU A 223 6.38 -13.06 -2.34
CA GLU A 223 7.44 -13.97 -1.93
C GLU A 223 8.25 -13.32 -0.81
N THR A 224 8.56 -14.08 0.24
CA THR A 224 9.31 -13.59 1.42
C THR A 224 10.58 -14.37 1.70
N ASP A 225 10.76 -15.53 1.08
CA ASP A 225 11.84 -16.48 1.39
C ASP A 225 13.24 -16.03 0.94
N LYS A 226 13.32 -15.03 0.03
CA LYS A 226 14.58 -14.54 -0.54
C LYS A 226 15.16 -13.32 0.19
N GLY A 227 14.74 -13.09 1.43
CA GLY A 227 15.19 -11.95 2.27
C GLY A 227 14.59 -10.59 1.88
N VAL A 228 13.73 -10.56 0.86
CA VAL A 228 12.98 -9.38 0.40
C VAL A 228 11.53 -9.79 0.27
N LYS A 229 10.60 -8.97 0.76
CA LYS A 229 9.16 -9.20 0.59
C LYS A 229 8.71 -8.61 -0.75
N PHE A 230 8.73 -9.41 -1.80
CA PHE A 230 8.50 -8.95 -3.18
C PHE A 230 7.18 -9.46 -3.75
N SER A 231 6.29 -8.54 -4.14
CA SER A 231 5.05 -8.88 -4.84
C SER A 231 5.34 -9.35 -6.26
N THR A 232 5.03 -10.61 -6.55
CA THR A 232 5.27 -11.19 -7.89
C THR A 232 4.13 -10.95 -8.88
N ASN A 233 2.99 -10.44 -8.40
CA ASN A 233 1.85 -10.12 -9.24
C ASN A 233 1.37 -8.71 -8.93
N ARG A 234 1.42 -7.85 -9.94
CA ARG A 234 1.02 -6.44 -9.83
C ARG A 234 0.08 -6.05 -10.95
N THR A 235 -0.86 -5.17 -10.66
CA THR A 235 -1.64 -4.49 -11.69
C THR A 235 -1.51 -2.98 -11.56
N VAL A 236 -1.48 -2.30 -12.70
CA VAL A 236 -1.46 -0.84 -12.83
C VAL A 236 -2.57 -0.47 -13.79
N SER A 237 -3.62 0.16 -13.27
CA SER A 237 -4.75 0.64 -14.07
C SER A 237 -4.83 2.14 -13.93
N VAL A 238 -4.56 2.88 -15.01
CA VAL A 238 -4.72 4.33 -15.07
C VAL A 238 -5.92 4.66 -15.93
N THR A 239 -6.82 5.49 -15.42
CA THR A 239 -7.96 6.02 -16.17
C THR A 239 -7.90 7.54 -16.16
N GLU A 240 -7.84 8.13 -17.35
CA GLU A 240 -8.03 9.56 -17.57
C GLU A 240 -8.90 9.73 -18.84
N LYS A 241 -8.43 10.41 -19.89
CA LYS A 241 -9.12 10.46 -21.20
C LYS A 241 -9.17 9.08 -21.86
N THR A 242 -8.14 8.28 -21.62
CA THR A 242 -8.03 6.90 -22.05
C THR A 242 -7.72 6.00 -20.86
N LYS A 243 -7.90 4.70 -21.06
CA LYS A 243 -7.53 3.68 -20.08
C LYS A 243 -6.20 3.03 -20.46
N LEU A 244 -5.33 2.86 -19.48
CA LEU A 244 -4.11 2.06 -19.54
C LEU A 244 -4.20 0.97 -18.48
N ASP A 245 -4.15 -0.29 -18.88
CA ASP A 245 -4.07 -1.43 -17.96
C ASP A 245 -2.78 -2.21 -18.22
N VAL A 246 -2.02 -2.47 -17.15
CA VAL A 246 -0.80 -3.27 -17.18
C VAL A 246 -0.88 -4.30 -16.07
N LYS A 247 -0.73 -5.59 -16.40
CA LYS A 247 -0.54 -6.66 -15.42
C LYS A 247 0.87 -7.18 -15.53
N LEU A 248 1.56 -7.30 -14.40
CA LEU A 248 2.94 -7.75 -14.31
C LEU A 248 2.96 -9.04 -13.50
N ASN A 249 3.31 -10.14 -14.14
CA ASN A 249 3.52 -11.42 -13.47
C ASN A 249 5.00 -11.81 -13.54
N PHE A 250 5.72 -11.58 -12.45
CA PHE A 250 7.16 -11.83 -12.32
C PHE A 250 7.40 -13.33 -12.22
N LYS A 251 8.07 -13.91 -13.23
CA LYS A 251 8.42 -15.33 -13.27
C LYS A 251 9.77 -15.62 -12.65
N GLN A 252 10.69 -14.67 -12.79
CA GLN A 252 12.04 -14.71 -12.23
C GLN A 252 12.45 -13.29 -11.88
N TYR A 253 13.18 -13.12 -10.78
CA TYR A 253 13.77 -11.86 -10.40
C TYR A 253 15.03 -12.07 -9.56
N ALA A 254 15.93 -11.10 -9.61
CA ALA A 254 17.13 -11.05 -8.78
C ALA A 254 17.45 -9.60 -8.40
N PHE A 255 18.05 -9.44 -7.23
CA PHE A 255 18.51 -8.16 -6.69
C PHE A 255 20.02 -8.16 -6.56
N ASN A 256 20.64 -7.00 -6.77
CA ASN A 256 22.03 -6.72 -6.44
C ASN A 256 23.06 -7.64 -7.12
N GLU A 257 22.72 -8.14 -8.31
CA GLU A 257 23.64 -8.88 -9.16
C GLU A 257 24.39 -7.97 -10.13
N THR A 258 25.51 -8.46 -10.68
CA THR A 258 26.24 -7.74 -11.72
C THR A 258 25.47 -7.81 -13.04
N LEU A 259 25.10 -6.65 -13.57
CA LEU A 259 24.28 -6.54 -14.78
C LEU A 259 25.02 -5.82 -15.90
N SER A 260 24.63 -6.16 -17.14
CA SER A 260 25.02 -5.46 -18.36
C SER A 260 23.79 -4.89 -19.07
N TYR A 261 23.99 -3.79 -19.80
CA TYR A 261 22.91 -3.02 -20.43
C TYR A 261 23.20 -2.76 -21.93
N PRO A 262 23.33 -3.82 -22.76
CA PRO A 262 23.70 -3.66 -24.15
C PRO A 262 22.62 -2.94 -24.95
N PHE A 263 22.98 -1.80 -25.56
CA PHE A 263 22.09 -1.03 -26.42
C PHE A 263 22.89 -0.44 -27.59
N SER A 264 22.92 -1.16 -28.71
CA SER A 264 23.50 -0.69 -29.96
C SER A 264 22.41 -0.56 -31.01
N VAL A 265 22.45 0.53 -31.78
CA VAL A 265 21.51 0.80 -32.87
C VAL A 265 22.16 0.35 -34.19
N PRO A 266 21.60 -0.65 -34.90
CA PRO A 266 22.18 -1.09 -36.17
C PRO A 266 22.07 0.00 -37.25
N LYS A 267 23.04 0.06 -38.17
CA LYS A 267 23.15 1.11 -39.20
C LYS A 267 21.95 1.21 -40.14
N ASN A 268 21.21 0.11 -40.32
CA ASN A 268 20.05 0.04 -41.21
C ASN A 268 18.72 0.49 -40.55
N TYR A 269 18.76 1.04 -39.34
CA TYR A 269 17.57 1.53 -38.65
C TYR A 269 17.29 2.98 -39.01
N LYS A 270 16.02 3.29 -39.25
CA LYS A 270 15.56 4.66 -39.51
C LYS A 270 15.42 5.42 -38.19
N LYS A 271 16.10 6.56 -38.07
CA LYS A 271 15.91 7.48 -36.93
C LYS A 271 14.62 8.29 -37.14
N LYS A 272 13.77 8.35 -36.13
CA LYS A 272 12.58 9.23 -36.07
C LYS A 272 12.72 10.28 -34.98
#